data_AF-A0A7C6LGF3-F1
#
_entry.id   AF-A0A7C6LGF3-F1
#
_cell.length_a   1.000
_cell.length_b   1.000
_cell.length_c   1.000
_cell.angle_alpha   90.00
_cell.angle_beta   90.00
_cell.angle_gamma   90.00
#
_symmetry.space_group_name_H-M   'P 1'
#
loop_
_entity.id
_entity.type
_entity.pdbx_description
1 polymer ?
#
loop_
_entity_poly.entity_id
_entity_poly.type
_entity_poly.pdbx_seq_one_letter_code
_entity_poly.pdbx_strand_id
1 'polypeptide(L)'
;ENPMKGNSINVAEHHYILGISIDVIQKPSGRRVEKTFLPFTQEYEDYLIQYIKAYLDMLSKNNWLDKAYINVVDEPVADSNRYDYSTIEWLHNIIRRNFPDLKIVSAVHDESVLKRVDLWDILAPSLDKINPENDRWWSVIDAKRPLWAYICSSTSNIDYQPVDHRSWFWACWKYDLVGFIYWGLYSWGYSAGNNYDTMLSVYPALRWPNKAQWLLENRAGDGFLIYPSPHGEPWSSIRLANIRDGIEDYEYFYLLREVAGNLSRDNADHLALINEAADLLEIGPDIMNTTTDYSRNPDSFLARREKIADLIERINRYI
;
A
#
# COMPACT_ATOMS: atom_id res chain seq x y z
N GLU A 1 2.47 -13.94 -18.77
CA GLU A 1 3.21 -13.37 -17.62
C GLU A 1 2.59 -12.03 -17.28
N ASN A 2 2.07 -11.83 -16.08
CA ASN A 2 1.45 -10.56 -15.66
C ASN A 2 2.57 -9.51 -15.46
N PRO A 3 2.62 -8.42 -16.27
CA PRO A 3 3.67 -7.40 -16.19
C PRO A 3 3.55 -6.50 -14.94
N MET A 4 2.53 -6.70 -14.09
CA MET A 4 2.22 -5.87 -12.92
C MET A 4 2.58 -6.53 -11.57
N LYS A 5 3.41 -7.59 -11.56
CA LYS A 5 3.93 -8.16 -10.30
C LYS A 5 5.01 -7.25 -9.68
N GLY A 6 4.57 -6.23 -8.97
CA GLY A 6 5.41 -5.36 -8.17
C GLY A 6 5.58 -5.90 -6.75
N ASN A 7 6.83 -6.15 -6.34
CA ASN A 7 7.17 -6.08 -4.92
C ASN A 7 7.26 -4.59 -4.57
N SER A 8 6.51 -4.13 -3.55
CA SER A 8 6.75 -2.80 -2.99
C SER A 8 8.06 -2.83 -2.21
N ILE A 9 9.13 -2.31 -2.82
CA ILE A 9 10.30 -1.91 -2.07
C ILE A 9 9.99 -0.52 -1.56
N ASN A 10 9.73 -0.43 -0.26
CA ASN A 10 9.62 0.84 0.43
C ASN A 10 11.01 1.50 0.37
N VAL A 11 11.19 2.45 -0.56
CA VAL A 11 12.38 3.27 -0.64
C VAL A 11 12.29 4.31 0.47
N ALA A 12 12.53 3.87 1.71
CA ALA A 12 13.30 4.55 2.75
C ALA A 12 12.95 4.00 4.16
N GLU A 13 13.97 3.60 4.91
CA GLU A 13 13.94 3.65 6.39
C GLU A 13 14.03 5.10 6.93
N HIS A 14 13.98 6.11 6.07
CA HIS A 14 13.97 7.52 6.46
C HIS A 14 12.78 8.23 5.82
N HIS A 15 11.79 8.45 6.68
CA HIS A 15 10.64 9.33 6.55
C HIS A 15 10.87 10.50 5.58
N TYR A 16 9.93 10.64 4.63
CA TYR A 16 9.49 11.87 3.97
C TYR A 16 10.57 12.88 3.56
N ILE A 17 10.62 13.20 2.27
CA ILE A 17 11.69 14.05 1.70
C ILE A 17 11.67 15.48 2.29
N LEU A 18 10.62 15.89 3.01
CA LEU A 18 10.52 17.19 3.66
C LEU A 18 11.45 17.33 4.88
N GLY A 19 12.44 18.23 4.79
CA GLY A 19 13.31 18.60 5.91
C GLY A 19 14.36 17.54 6.24
N ILE A 20 15.26 17.27 5.30
CA ILE A 20 16.26 16.21 5.41
C ILE A 20 17.38 16.63 6.36
N SER A 21 17.48 15.94 7.50
CA SER A 21 18.67 15.93 8.34
C SER A 21 19.41 14.61 8.14
N ILE A 22 20.67 14.68 7.72
CA ILE A 22 21.53 13.51 7.61
C ILE A 22 22.87 13.75 8.28
N ASP A 23 23.48 12.65 8.72
CA ASP A 23 24.87 12.70 9.11
C ASP A 23 25.79 12.80 7.89
N VAL A 24 26.59 13.85 7.85
CA VAL A 24 27.64 14.05 6.85
C VAL A 24 29.01 13.97 7.48
N ILE A 25 30.00 13.54 6.70
CA ILE A 25 31.40 13.57 7.09
C ILE A 25 31.97 14.91 6.64
N GLN A 26 32.27 15.79 7.59
CA GLN A 26 32.91 17.06 7.30
C GLN A 26 34.38 16.81 6.88
N LYS A 27 34.74 17.18 5.66
CA LYS A 27 36.14 17.17 5.21
C LYS A 27 36.80 18.52 5.52
N PRO A 28 38.08 18.57 5.95
CA PRO A 28 39.04 17.46 6.12
C PRO A 28 39.02 16.79 7.51
N SER A 29 38.20 17.25 8.46
CA SER A 29 38.24 16.80 9.85
C SER A 29 37.81 15.34 10.07
N GLY A 30 37.06 14.75 9.12
CA GLY A 30 36.52 13.40 9.23
C GLY A 30 35.39 13.27 10.25
N ARG A 31 34.96 14.38 10.86
CA ARG A 31 33.94 14.38 11.91
C ARG A 31 32.55 14.16 11.29
N ARG A 32 31.79 13.24 11.89
CA ARG A 32 30.35 13.07 11.63
C ARG A 32 29.60 14.25 12.26
N VAL A 33 28.88 15.00 11.45
CA VAL A 33 28.03 16.12 11.88
C VAL A 33 26.66 15.95 11.26
N GLU A 34 25.61 16.23 12.02
CA GLU A 34 24.27 16.34 11.47
C GLU A 34 24.19 17.60 10.62
N LYS A 35 23.66 17.47 9.40
CA LYS A 35 23.42 18.57 8.49
C LYS A 35 21.96 18.54 8.05
N THR A 36 21.28 19.65 8.26
CA THR A 36 19.92 19.87 7.80
C THR A 36 19.91 20.63 6.49
N PHE A 37 19.25 20.08 5.49
CA PHE A 37 18.99 20.74 4.22
C PHE A 37 17.63 21.44 4.30
N LEU A 38 17.62 22.75 4.04
CA LEU A 38 16.39 23.55 4.10
C LEU A 38 15.66 23.52 2.75
N PRO A 39 14.32 23.34 2.73
CA PRO A 39 13.53 23.47 1.51
C PRO A 39 13.75 24.81 0.80
N PHE A 40 13.50 24.85 -0.51
CA PHE A 40 13.67 26.02 -1.38
C PHE A 40 15.11 26.57 -1.47
N THR A 41 16.12 25.73 -1.20
CA THR A 41 17.53 26.08 -1.38
C THR A 41 18.18 25.25 -2.49
N GLN A 42 19.15 25.83 -3.20
CA GLN A 42 19.92 25.09 -4.21
C GLN A 42 20.68 23.91 -3.58
N GLU A 43 21.20 24.10 -2.37
CA GLU A 43 21.94 23.06 -1.66
C GLU A 43 21.08 21.82 -1.37
N TYR A 44 19.81 22.02 -0.97
CA TYR A 44 18.87 20.93 -0.82
C TYR A 44 18.59 20.26 -2.16
N GLU A 45 18.34 21.03 -3.22
CA GLU A 45 18.05 20.47 -4.54
C GLU A 45 19.21 19.62 -5.05
N ASP A 46 20.44 20.13 -4.96
CA ASP A 46 21.66 19.43 -5.38
C ASP A 46 21.84 18.11 -4.62
N TYR A 47 21.58 18.14 -3.30
CA TYR A 47 21.61 16.94 -2.47
C TYR A 47 20.53 15.93 -2.89
N LEU A 48 19.29 16.37 -3.06
CA LEU A 48 18.18 15.50 -3.44
C LEU A 48 18.43 14.83 -4.79
N ILE A 49 18.89 15.60 -5.78
CA ILE A 49 19.26 15.08 -7.11
C ILE A 49 20.39 14.04 -6.97
N GLN A 50 21.45 14.36 -6.21
CA GLN A 50 22.54 13.42 -6.00
C GLN A 50 22.07 12.12 -5.34
N TYR A 51 21.23 12.21 -4.31
CA TYR A 51 20.69 11.08 -3.58
C TYR A 51 19.82 10.19 -4.47
N ILE A 52 18.80 10.77 -5.12
CA ILE A 52 17.90 10.02 -6.00
C ILE A 52 18.69 9.36 -7.13
N LYS A 53 19.60 10.09 -7.78
CA LYS A 53 20.42 9.53 -8.86
C LYS A 53 21.25 8.34 -8.39
N ALA A 54 21.94 8.44 -7.25
CA ALA A 54 22.74 7.34 -6.72
C ALA A 54 21.87 6.11 -6.38
N TYR A 55 20.65 6.33 -5.88
CA TYR A 55 19.72 5.25 -5.59
C TYR A 55 19.20 4.58 -6.87
N LEU A 56 18.78 5.36 -7.87
CA LEU A 56 18.32 4.83 -9.16
C LEU A 56 19.44 4.09 -9.90
N ASP A 57 20.69 4.56 -9.83
CA ASP A 57 21.85 3.84 -10.39
C ASP A 57 22.05 2.48 -9.71
N MET A 58 21.83 2.40 -8.39
CA MET A 58 21.87 1.14 -7.64
C MET A 58 20.73 0.21 -8.07
N LEU A 59 19.50 0.71 -8.17
CA LEU A 59 18.36 -0.09 -8.64
C LEU A 59 18.56 -0.59 -10.07
N SER A 60 19.08 0.26 -10.96
CA SER A 60 19.37 -0.08 -12.35
C SER A 60 20.37 -1.22 -12.45
N LYS A 61 21.49 -1.15 -11.70
CA LYS A 61 22.50 -2.22 -11.64
C LYS A 61 21.95 -3.57 -11.18
N ASN A 62 20.84 -3.56 -10.43
CA ASN A 62 20.19 -4.76 -9.92
C ASN A 62 18.92 -5.18 -10.70
N ASN A 63 18.58 -4.50 -11.82
CA ASN A 63 17.35 -4.72 -12.58
C ASN A 63 16.07 -4.52 -11.73
N TRP A 64 16.06 -3.51 -10.87
CA TRP A 64 14.93 -3.15 -10.00
C TRP A 64 14.31 -1.78 -10.32
N LEU A 65 14.85 -1.08 -11.32
CA LEU A 65 14.42 0.28 -11.64
C LEU A 65 12.94 0.37 -12.05
N ASP A 66 12.43 -0.66 -12.72
CA ASP A 66 11.04 -0.79 -13.15
C ASP A 66 10.04 -0.89 -11.99
N LYS A 67 10.52 -1.20 -10.78
CA LYS A 67 9.73 -1.36 -9.55
C LYS A 67 9.84 -0.14 -8.62
N ALA A 68 10.52 0.92 -9.06
CA ALA A 68 10.78 2.08 -8.23
C ALA A 68 9.57 3.03 -8.19
N TYR A 69 9.22 3.43 -6.97
CA TYR A 69 8.29 4.51 -6.69
C TYR A 69 8.92 5.43 -5.65
N ILE A 70 8.54 6.70 -5.65
CA ILE A 70 8.95 7.67 -4.64
C ILE A 70 7.72 8.22 -3.94
N ASN A 71 7.77 8.30 -2.61
CA ASN A 71 6.80 9.05 -1.83
C ASN A 71 7.47 10.33 -1.32
N VAL A 72 6.87 11.47 -1.64
CA VAL A 72 7.45 12.79 -1.34
C VAL A 72 7.01 13.29 0.04
N VAL A 73 5.74 13.05 0.38
CA VAL A 73 5.09 13.59 1.58
C VAL A 73 4.09 12.56 2.11
N ASP A 74 4.03 12.44 3.43
CA ASP A 74 3.04 11.60 4.08
C ASP A 74 1.67 12.26 4.06
N GLU A 75 0.64 11.50 3.67
CA GLU A 75 -0.77 11.85 3.84
C GLU A 75 -1.07 13.35 3.60
N PRO A 76 -0.72 13.89 2.41
CA PRO A 76 -0.85 15.31 2.14
C PRO A 76 -2.30 15.76 2.28
N VAL A 77 -2.51 16.92 2.93
CA VAL A 77 -3.81 17.56 3.07
C VAL A 77 -3.67 19.07 2.84
N ALA A 78 -4.68 19.67 2.17
CA ALA A 78 -4.61 21.05 1.70
C ALA A 78 -4.44 22.13 2.77
N ASP A 79 -4.83 21.83 4.01
CA ASP A 79 -4.91 22.81 5.11
C ASP A 79 -4.16 22.33 6.36
N SER A 80 -3.15 21.47 6.19
CA SER A 80 -2.28 21.16 7.32
C SER A 80 -1.27 22.28 7.51
N ASN A 81 -1.16 22.77 8.75
CA ASN A 81 0.00 23.54 9.21
C ASN A 81 1.33 22.76 9.09
N ARG A 82 1.28 21.48 8.68
CA ARG A 82 2.45 20.62 8.49
C ARG A 82 3.06 20.80 7.11
N TYR A 83 2.26 20.97 6.04
CA TYR A 83 2.76 20.96 4.67
C TYR A 83 2.02 21.97 3.77
N ASP A 84 2.78 22.92 3.22
CA ASP A 84 2.31 23.80 2.14
C ASP A 84 2.46 23.07 0.79
N TYR A 85 1.42 23.07 -0.05
CA TYR A 85 1.48 22.54 -1.41
C TYR A 85 2.62 23.15 -2.22
N SER A 86 3.03 24.38 -1.93
CA SER A 86 4.19 25.00 -2.58
C SER A 86 5.47 24.15 -2.45
N THR A 87 5.66 23.47 -1.33
CA THR A 87 6.84 22.61 -1.12
C THR A 87 6.70 21.29 -1.87
N ILE A 88 5.50 20.72 -1.91
CA ILE A 88 5.21 19.49 -2.67
C ILE A 88 5.41 19.76 -4.16
N GLU A 89 4.92 20.88 -4.68
CA GLU A 89 5.13 21.32 -6.06
C GLU A 89 6.59 21.54 -6.39
N TRP A 90 7.33 22.18 -5.49
CA TRP A 90 8.76 22.42 -5.67
C TRP A 90 9.53 21.10 -5.78
N LEU A 91 9.26 20.14 -4.88
CA LEU A 91 9.86 18.80 -4.92
C LEU A 91 9.44 18.03 -6.18
N HIS A 92 8.15 18.07 -6.53
CA HIS A 92 7.63 17.48 -7.75
C HIS A 92 8.37 18.02 -8.99
N ASN A 93 8.56 19.33 -9.09
CA ASN A 93 9.25 19.96 -10.22
C ASN A 93 10.72 19.55 -10.31
N ILE A 94 11.41 19.41 -9.17
CA ILE A 94 12.77 18.87 -9.14
C ILE A 94 12.79 17.43 -9.67
N ILE A 95 11.86 16.58 -9.21
CA ILE A 95 11.77 15.18 -9.62
C ILE A 95 11.45 15.08 -11.11
N ARG A 96 10.42 15.77 -11.62
CA ARG A 96 10.05 15.71 -13.04
C ARG A 96 11.13 16.24 -13.98
N ARG A 97 11.88 17.27 -13.57
CA ARG A 97 12.99 17.82 -14.36
C ARG A 97 14.17 16.86 -14.49
N ASN A 98 14.47 16.09 -13.45
CA ASN A 98 15.70 15.29 -13.36
C ASN A 98 15.45 13.78 -13.54
N PHE A 99 14.26 13.29 -13.20
CA PHE A 99 13.86 11.88 -13.12
C PHE A 99 12.41 11.69 -13.62
N PRO A 100 12.09 12.04 -14.88
CA PRO A 100 10.70 12.08 -15.37
C PRO A 100 9.96 10.74 -15.30
N ASP A 101 10.69 9.63 -15.37
CA ASP A 101 10.13 8.26 -15.32
C ASP A 101 9.91 7.73 -13.90
N LEU A 102 10.41 8.43 -12.86
CA LEU A 102 10.23 8.01 -11.48
C LEU A 102 8.82 8.33 -11.00
N LYS A 103 8.03 7.28 -10.75
CA LYS A 103 6.63 7.40 -10.35
C LYS A 103 6.47 7.91 -8.93
N ILE A 104 5.61 8.89 -8.73
CA ILE A 104 5.28 9.48 -7.44
C ILE A 104 3.99 8.83 -6.90
N VAL A 105 4.08 8.24 -5.72
CA VAL A 105 2.95 7.57 -5.03
C VAL A 105 2.71 8.22 -3.68
N SER A 106 1.44 8.35 -3.26
CA SER A 106 1.12 8.83 -1.92
C SER A 106 -0.14 8.16 -1.36
N ALA A 107 -0.08 7.78 -0.09
CA ALA A 107 -1.24 7.46 0.72
C ALA A 107 -1.97 8.74 1.09
N VAL A 108 -3.30 8.77 1.00
CA VAL A 108 -4.10 9.99 1.18
C VAL A 108 -5.38 9.72 1.97
N HIS A 109 -5.77 10.65 2.85
CA HIS A 109 -7.03 10.57 3.59
C HIS A 109 -8.11 11.52 3.09
N ASP A 110 -7.72 12.55 2.32
CA ASP A 110 -8.55 13.71 2.04
C ASP A 110 -8.61 14.00 0.54
N GLU A 111 -9.81 14.16 -0.01
CA GLU A 111 -10.04 14.44 -1.44
C GLU A 111 -9.47 15.78 -1.92
N SER A 112 -9.01 16.67 -1.04
CA SER A 112 -8.42 17.96 -1.42
C SER A 112 -7.16 17.81 -2.28
N VAL A 113 -6.46 16.68 -2.20
CA VAL A 113 -5.34 16.37 -3.09
C VAL A 113 -5.76 16.31 -4.56
N LEU A 114 -7.04 16.02 -4.85
CA LEU A 114 -7.58 15.96 -6.21
C LEU A 114 -7.50 17.31 -6.92
N LYS A 115 -7.45 18.43 -6.17
CA LYS A 115 -7.23 19.76 -6.74
C LYS A 115 -5.87 19.91 -7.41
N ARG A 116 -4.90 19.07 -7.04
CA ARG A 116 -3.50 19.07 -7.49
C ARG A 116 -3.05 17.68 -7.94
N VAL A 117 -3.99 16.88 -8.46
CA VAL A 117 -3.75 15.47 -8.82
C VAL A 117 -2.57 15.25 -9.77
N ASP A 118 -2.19 16.28 -10.54
CA ASP A 118 -1.03 16.27 -11.43
C ASP A 118 0.31 16.03 -10.72
N LEU A 119 0.37 16.25 -9.40
CA LEU A 119 1.58 16.03 -8.60
C LEU A 119 1.86 14.55 -8.29
N TRP A 120 0.90 13.65 -8.54
CA TRP A 120 1.02 12.22 -8.24
C TRP A 120 0.71 11.37 -9.47
N ASP A 121 1.44 10.27 -9.63
CA ASP A 121 1.15 9.25 -10.64
C ASP A 121 0.20 8.19 -10.06
N ILE A 122 0.28 7.93 -8.75
CA ILE A 122 -0.54 6.95 -8.03
C ILE A 122 -1.02 7.55 -6.72
N LEU A 123 -2.32 7.46 -6.46
CA LEU A 123 -2.93 7.82 -5.18
C LEU A 123 -3.47 6.56 -4.52
N ALA A 124 -3.24 6.44 -3.21
CA ALA A 124 -3.76 5.37 -2.38
C ALA A 124 -4.70 5.95 -1.32
N PRO A 125 -5.96 6.23 -1.65
CA PRO A 125 -6.95 6.66 -0.67
C PRO A 125 -7.17 5.61 0.43
N SER A 126 -7.37 6.08 1.65
CA SER A 126 -7.77 5.26 2.78
C SER A 126 -9.08 4.53 2.48
N LEU A 127 -9.08 3.21 2.58
CA LEU A 127 -10.20 2.38 2.12
C LEU A 127 -11.51 2.70 2.85
N ASP A 128 -11.46 3.06 4.13
CA ASP A 128 -12.64 3.49 4.91
C ASP A 128 -13.18 4.87 4.53
N LYS A 129 -12.43 5.64 3.75
CA LYS A 129 -12.84 6.96 3.26
C LYS A 129 -13.43 6.93 1.87
N ILE A 130 -13.24 5.83 1.13
CA ILE A 130 -13.80 5.69 -0.22
C ILE A 130 -15.32 5.54 -0.14
N ASN A 131 -16.05 6.45 -0.79
CA ASN A 131 -17.49 6.34 -0.97
C ASN A 131 -17.85 5.84 -2.39
N PRO A 132 -18.31 4.60 -2.56
CA PRO A 132 -18.54 4.05 -3.90
C PRO A 132 -19.62 4.76 -4.72
N GLU A 133 -20.54 5.49 -4.08
CA GLU A 133 -21.67 6.12 -4.77
C GLU A 133 -21.38 7.56 -5.22
N ASN A 134 -20.38 8.24 -4.66
CA ASN A 134 -20.21 9.68 -4.88
C ASN A 134 -18.80 10.21 -4.60
N ASP A 135 -17.78 9.34 -4.59
CA ASP A 135 -16.43 9.81 -4.36
C ASP A 135 -15.81 10.39 -5.63
N ARG A 136 -15.07 11.49 -5.45
CA ARG A 136 -14.36 12.17 -6.53
C ARG A 136 -13.10 11.41 -6.94
N TRP A 137 -12.63 10.41 -6.19
CA TRP A 137 -11.49 9.57 -6.59
C TRP A 137 -11.69 8.98 -8.00
N TRP A 138 -12.92 8.60 -8.37
CA TRP A 138 -13.20 8.02 -9.69
C TRP A 138 -13.02 9.01 -10.85
N SER A 139 -13.09 10.32 -10.58
CA SER A 139 -12.92 11.36 -11.61
C SER A 139 -11.48 11.50 -12.09
N VAL A 140 -10.50 10.92 -11.38
CA VAL A 140 -9.09 11.01 -11.71
C VAL A 140 -8.46 9.70 -12.17
N ILE A 141 -9.25 8.61 -12.18
CA ILE A 141 -8.81 7.35 -12.76
C ILE A 141 -8.74 7.49 -14.27
N ASP A 142 -7.57 7.24 -14.81
CA ASP A 142 -7.38 6.93 -16.22
C ASP A 142 -6.35 5.81 -16.36
N ALA A 143 -6.13 5.33 -17.58
CA ALA A 143 -5.18 4.24 -17.85
C ALA A 143 -3.73 4.56 -17.41
N LYS A 144 -3.41 5.82 -17.09
CA LYS A 144 -2.09 6.27 -16.60
C LYS A 144 -2.05 6.51 -15.09
N ARG A 145 -3.21 6.59 -14.42
CA ARG A 145 -3.33 6.84 -12.97
C ARG A 145 -4.20 5.76 -12.31
N PRO A 146 -3.61 4.59 -12.00
CA PRO A 146 -4.29 3.62 -11.17
C PRO A 146 -4.50 4.17 -9.76
N LEU A 147 -5.59 3.79 -9.12
CA LEU A 147 -5.74 3.95 -7.67
C LEU A 147 -5.29 2.68 -6.95
N TRP A 148 -4.67 2.89 -5.80
CA TRP A 148 -4.37 1.87 -4.82
C TRP A 148 -5.29 2.05 -3.61
N ALA A 149 -5.35 1.06 -2.73
CA ALA A 149 -5.96 1.19 -1.42
C ALA A 149 -4.91 1.49 -0.36
N TYR A 150 -5.27 2.26 0.66
CA TYR A 150 -4.46 2.43 1.85
C TYR A 150 -5.22 2.01 3.11
N ILE A 151 -4.53 1.33 4.02
CA ILE A 151 -5.05 0.92 5.32
C ILE A 151 -4.11 1.43 6.41
N CYS A 152 -4.72 2.07 7.41
CA CYS A 152 -4.05 2.54 8.62
C CYS A 152 -5.09 2.65 9.73
N SER A 153 -4.60 2.66 10.97
CA SER A 153 -5.38 3.03 12.13
C SER A 153 -6.61 2.15 12.39
N SER A 154 -7.81 2.72 12.36
CA SER A 154 -9.03 2.08 12.85
C SER A 154 -9.50 0.89 12.02
N THR A 155 -8.91 0.60 10.86
CA THR A 155 -9.31 -0.53 10.02
C THR A 155 -8.44 -1.76 10.15
N SER A 156 -7.31 -1.69 10.85
CA SER A 156 -6.26 -2.73 10.92
C SER A 156 -6.04 -3.33 12.30
N ASN A 157 -6.89 -3.01 13.27
CA ASN A 157 -6.69 -3.46 14.65
C ASN A 157 -6.83 -4.99 14.78
N ILE A 158 -6.17 -5.56 15.79
CA ILE A 158 -6.15 -6.99 16.09
C ILE A 158 -7.48 -7.55 16.60
N ASP A 159 -8.34 -6.69 17.14
CA ASP A 159 -9.66 -7.05 17.66
C ASP A 159 -10.74 -7.14 16.58
N TYR A 160 -10.43 -6.76 15.34
CA TYR A 160 -11.27 -7.04 14.18
C TYR A 160 -11.32 -8.55 13.87
N GLN A 161 -12.40 -8.98 13.23
CA GLN A 161 -12.54 -10.36 12.81
C GLN A 161 -11.53 -10.68 11.70
N PRO A 162 -11.04 -11.92 11.60
CA PRO A 162 -10.09 -12.29 10.55
C PRO A 162 -10.58 -11.97 9.13
N VAL A 163 -11.89 -12.14 8.87
CA VAL A 163 -12.53 -11.84 7.58
C VAL A 163 -12.40 -10.37 7.17
N ASP A 164 -12.26 -9.45 8.13
CA ASP A 164 -12.16 -8.01 7.88
C ASP A 164 -10.88 -7.65 7.12
N HIS A 165 -9.81 -8.40 7.37
CA HIS A 165 -8.53 -8.20 6.71
C HIS A 165 -8.50 -8.81 5.31
N ARG A 166 -9.28 -9.88 5.10
CA ARG A 166 -9.47 -10.51 3.80
C ARG A 166 -10.34 -9.65 2.89
N SER A 167 -11.37 -9.00 3.43
CA SER A 167 -12.33 -8.21 2.67
C SER A 167 -11.69 -6.98 1.99
N TRP A 168 -10.56 -6.47 2.48
CA TRP A 168 -9.84 -5.35 1.85
C TRP A 168 -9.55 -5.59 0.36
N PHE A 169 -9.19 -6.81 -0.01
CA PHE A 169 -8.85 -7.16 -1.40
C PHE A 169 -10.07 -7.41 -2.27
N TRP A 170 -11.19 -7.79 -1.65
CA TRP A 170 -12.50 -7.84 -2.31
C TRP A 170 -13.01 -6.43 -2.62
N ALA A 171 -12.78 -5.48 -1.71
CA ALA A 171 -13.03 -4.07 -1.99
C ALA A 171 -12.11 -3.55 -3.10
N CYS A 172 -10.82 -3.94 -3.09
CA CYS A 172 -9.90 -3.58 -4.16
C CYS A 172 -10.42 -4.06 -5.52
N TRP A 173 -10.89 -5.30 -5.63
CA TRP A 173 -11.48 -5.80 -6.87
C TRP A 173 -12.77 -5.06 -7.25
N LYS A 174 -13.70 -4.89 -6.30
CA LYS A 174 -14.99 -4.23 -6.53
C LYS A 174 -14.84 -2.79 -7.07
N TYR A 175 -13.81 -2.08 -6.60
CA TYR A 175 -13.60 -0.67 -6.89
C TYR A 175 -12.40 -0.38 -7.81
N ASP A 176 -11.94 -1.40 -8.54
CA ASP A 176 -10.84 -1.31 -9.51
C ASP A 176 -9.55 -0.67 -8.92
N LEU A 177 -9.28 -0.98 -7.64
CA LEU A 177 -8.03 -0.63 -6.97
C LEU A 177 -7.00 -1.72 -7.28
N VAL A 178 -5.89 -1.34 -7.91
CA VAL A 178 -4.91 -2.28 -8.48
C VAL A 178 -3.63 -2.39 -7.66
N GLY A 179 -3.61 -1.80 -6.47
CA GLY A 179 -2.51 -1.90 -5.53
C GLY A 179 -2.96 -1.60 -4.11
N PHE A 180 -2.07 -1.82 -3.15
CA PHE A 180 -2.41 -1.77 -1.73
C PHE A 180 -1.21 -1.31 -0.90
N ILE A 181 -1.46 -0.44 0.07
CA ILE A 181 -0.49 0.05 1.05
C ILE A 181 -1.01 -0.26 2.45
N TYR A 182 -0.18 -0.91 3.25
CA TYR A 182 -0.32 -0.96 4.70
C TYR A 182 0.92 -0.35 5.34
N TRP A 183 0.72 0.58 6.27
CA TRP A 183 1.81 1.47 6.73
C TRP A 183 2.91 0.77 7.55
N GLY A 184 2.65 -0.39 8.15
CA GLY A 184 3.65 -1.05 9.00
C GLY A 184 3.54 -2.56 9.04
N LEU A 185 4.60 -3.26 8.61
CA LEU A 185 4.67 -4.73 8.72
C LEU A 185 5.20 -5.18 10.10
N TYR A 186 6.13 -4.43 10.69
CA TYR A 186 6.87 -4.82 11.88
C TYR A 186 7.27 -3.64 12.78
N SER A 187 6.45 -2.58 12.87
CA SER A 187 6.74 -1.39 13.71
C SER A 187 6.64 -1.67 15.22
N TRP A 188 7.33 -2.71 15.68
CA TRP A 188 7.47 -3.15 17.05
C TRP A 188 8.11 -2.03 17.86
N GLY A 189 7.40 -1.52 18.86
CA GLY A 189 7.95 -0.51 19.75
C GLY A 189 7.66 0.95 19.38
N TYR A 190 6.90 1.24 18.32
CA TYR A 190 6.42 2.61 18.08
C TYR A 190 5.54 3.10 19.26
N SER A 191 4.86 2.18 19.95
CA SER A 191 4.15 2.42 21.22
C SER A 191 5.06 2.80 22.41
N ALA A 192 6.38 2.59 22.32
CA ALA A 192 7.35 2.86 23.38
C ALA A 192 8.11 4.19 23.19
N GLY A 193 7.79 4.97 22.14
CA GLY A 193 8.68 6.02 21.63
C GLY A 193 9.99 5.41 21.13
N ASN A 194 10.90 6.22 20.57
CA ASN A 194 12.18 5.80 19.97
C ASN A 194 13.20 5.19 20.97
N ASN A 195 12.75 4.45 21.99
CA ASN A 195 13.58 3.95 23.06
C ASN A 195 13.16 2.54 23.51
N TYR A 196 12.79 1.68 22.55
CA TYR A 196 12.34 0.31 22.80
C TYR A 196 13.35 -0.48 23.66
N ASP A 197 14.64 -0.39 23.36
CA ASP A 197 15.70 -1.05 24.15
C ASP A 197 15.78 -0.51 25.59
N THR A 198 15.67 0.80 25.76
CA THR A 198 15.63 1.42 27.10
C THR A 198 14.37 1.00 27.86
N MET A 199 13.20 0.99 27.21
CA MET A 199 11.94 0.54 27.80
C MET A 199 12.03 -0.91 28.25
N LEU A 200 12.60 -1.79 27.42
CA LEU A 200 12.82 -3.20 27.77
C LEU A 200 13.88 -3.39 28.86
N SER A 201 14.90 -2.52 28.94
CA SER A 201 15.90 -2.57 30.02
C SER A 201 15.31 -2.22 31.39
N VAL A 202 14.35 -1.28 31.42
CA VAL A 202 13.69 -0.83 32.65
C VAL A 202 12.53 -1.76 33.01
N TYR A 203 11.83 -2.29 32.02
CA TYR A 203 10.66 -3.16 32.18
C TYR A 203 10.79 -4.45 31.35
N PRO A 204 11.67 -5.39 31.76
CA PRO A 204 11.91 -6.62 31.01
C PRO A 204 10.67 -7.53 30.88
N ALA A 205 9.68 -7.35 31.77
CA ALA A 205 8.38 -8.01 31.68
C ALA A 205 7.51 -7.49 30.53
N LEU A 206 7.80 -6.31 29.96
CA LEU A 206 7.12 -5.79 28.77
C LEU A 206 7.62 -6.42 27.46
N ARG A 207 8.66 -7.27 27.55
CA ARG A 207 9.13 -8.06 26.42
C ARG A 207 8.05 -9.07 26.03
N TRP A 208 7.82 -9.20 24.72
CA TRP A 208 7.00 -10.30 24.20
C TRP A 208 7.41 -11.64 24.83
N PRO A 209 6.46 -12.49 25.28
CA PRO A 209 5.00 -12.36 25.15
C PRO A 209 4.31 -11.67 26.35
N ASN A 210 5.06 -11.18 27.34
CA ASN A 210 4.58 -10.99 28.71
C ASN A 210 3.82 -9.67 28.99
N LYS A 211 3.18 -9.09 27.96
CA LYS A 211 2.45 -7.80 27.88
C LYS A 211 3.31 -6.63 27.41
N ALA A 212 3.24 -6.26 26.14
CA ALA A 212 3.38 -4.84 25.81
C ALA A 212 1.99 -4.31 25.48
N GLN A 213 1.73 -3.04 25.84
CA GLN A 213 0.68 -2.27 25.19
C GLN A 213 1.08 -2.16 23.72
N TRP A 214 0.67 -3.15 22.91
CA TRP A 214 0.79 -3.17 21.45
C TRP A 214 -0.23 -2.23 20.83
N LEU A 215 -0.32 -1.04 21.42
CA LEU A 215 -1.30 0.00 21.19
C LEU A 215 -0.52 1.18 20.66
N LEU A 216 -0.68 1.48 19.39
CA LEU A 216 -0.33 2.81 18.91
C LEU A 216 -1.55 3.70 19.13
N GLU A 217 -1.50 4.65 20.08
CA GLU A 217 -2.60 5.60 20.29
C GLU A 217 -3.98 4.91 20.48
N ASN A 218 -4.05 3.86 21.31
CA ASN A 218 -5.23 2.99 21.52
C ASN A 218 -5.62 2.08 20.34
N ARG A 219 -4.77 1.94 19.32
CA ARG A 219 -4.99 1.06 18.17
C ARG A 219 -4.19 -0.22 18.33
N ALA A 220 -4.87 -1.27 18.79
CA ALA A 220 -4.24 -2.55 19.11
C ALA A 220 -3.86 -3.28 17.83
N GLY A 221 -2.60 -3.69 17.65
CA GLY A 221 -2.22 -4.45 16.45
C GLY A 221 -1.85 -3.61 15.23
N ASP A 222 -2.11 -2.31 15.24
CA ASP A 222 -1.83 -1.45 14.10
C ASP A 222 -0.32 -1.18 13.96
N GLY A 223 0.18 -1.21 12.73
CA GLY A 223 1.60 -1.03 12.39
C GLY A 223 2.46 -2.30 12.43
N PHE A 224 1.86 -3.46 12.72
CA PHE A 224 2.58 -4.73 12.61
C PHE A 224 1.63 -5.89 12.29
N LEU A 225 2.04 -6.74 11.35
CA LEU A 225 1.34 -7.99 10.98
C LEU A 225 2.19 -9.23 11.27
N ILE A 226 3.48 -9.04 11.58
CA ILE A 226 4.37 -10.07 12.09
C ILE A 226 4.75 -9.74 13.53
N TYR A 227 5.14 -10.76 14.29
CA TYR A 227 5.51 -10.67 15.70
C TYR A 227 6.94 -11.14 15.90
N PRO A 228 7.69 -10.58 16.85
CA PRO A 228 9.00 -11.12 17.19
C PRO A 228 8.83 -12.44 17.95
N SER A 229 9.52 -13.49 17.56
CA SER A 229 9.62 -14.71 18.37
C SER A 229 10.51 -14.49 19.61
N PRO A 230 10.51 -15.42 20.58
CA PRO A 230 11.50 -15.45 21.65
C PRO A 230 12.97 -15.57 21.17
N HIS A 231 13.21 -16.08 19.95
CA HIS A 231 14.53 -16.33 19.39
C HIS A 231 14.93 -15.35 18.25
N GLY A 232 14.09 -14.36 17.96
CA GLY A 232 14.37 -13.28 17.01
C GLY A 232 13.90 -13.52 15.57
N GLU A 233 13.34 -14.69 15.25
CA GLU A 233 12.66 -14.91 13.97
C GLU A 233 11.29 -14.21 13.91
N PRO A 234 10.85 -13.76 12.72
CA PRO A 234 9.51 -13.21 12.57
C PRO A 234 8.48 -14.33 12.56
N TRP A 235 7.50 -14.25 13.47
CA TRP A 235 6.30 -15.09 13.45
C TRP A 235 5.19 -14.39 12.70
N SER A 236 4.53 -15.13 11.80
CA SER A 236 3.35 -14.65 11.09
C SER A 236 2.15 -14.47 12.05
N SER A 237 1.07 -13.88 11.54
CA SER A 237 -0.17 -13.71 12.27
C SER A 237 -1.36 -14.22 11.48
N ILE A 238 -2.47 -14.49 12.21
CA ILE A 238 -3.76 -14.81 11.58
C ILE A 238 -4.21 -13.67 10.65
N ARG A 239 -3.95 -12.41 11.02
CA ARG A 239 -4.25 -11.24 10.17
C ARG A 239 -3.48 -11.29 8.87
N LEU A 240 -2.16 -11.54 8.93
CA LEU A 240 -1.33 -11.67 7.72
C LEU A 240 -1.76 -12.85 6.84
N ALA A 241 -2.18 -13.96 7.44
CA ALA A 241 -2.74 -15.09 6.69
C ALA A 241 -4.04 -14.72 5.96
N ASN A 242 -4.95 -13.95 6.59
CA ASN A 242 -6.18 -13.49 5.95
C ASN A 242 -5.93 -12.43 4.87
N ILE A 243 -4.94 -11.56 5.07
CA ILE A 243 -4.44 -10.63 4.04
C ILE A 243 -3.92 -11.40 2.84
N ARG A 244 -3.06 -12.42 3.05
CA ARG A 244 -2.59 -13.30 1.98
C ARG A 244 -3.77 -13.96 1.25
N ASP A 245 -4.72 -14.53 1.97
CA ASP A 245 -5.87 -15.18 1.35
C ASP A 245 -6.72 -14.19 0.53
N GLY A 246 -6.84 -12.93 0.99
CA GLY A 246 -7.50 -11.86 0.21
C GLY A 246 -6.72 -11.46 -1.04
N ILE A 247 -5.39 -11.37 -0.96
CA ILE A 247 -4.52 -11.14 -2.14
C ILE A 247 -4.71 -12.28 -3.15
N GLU A 248 -4.72 -13.53 -2.69
CA GLU A 248 -4.96 -14.69 -3.54
C GLU A 248 -6.36 -14.64 -4.18
N ASP A 249 -7.40 -14.22 -3.45
CA ASP A 249 -8.74 -14.02 -4.03
C ASP A 249 -8.73 -12.98 -5.15
N TYR A 250 -8.03 -11.85 -4.96
CA TYR A 250 -7.87 -10.82 -5.99
C TYR A 250 -7.25 -11.39 -7.27
N GLU A 251 -6.19 -12.19 -7.12
CA GLU A 251 -5.55 -12.86 -8.26
C GLU A 251 -6.46 -13.90 -8.92
N TYR A 252 -7.36 -14.55 -8.17
CA TYR A 252 -8.37 -15.46 -8.75
C TYR A 252 -9.38 -14.71 -9.61
N PHE A 253 -9.83 -13.52 -9.19
CA PHE A 253 -10.68 -12.68 -10.04
C PHE A 253 -9.96 -12.26 -11.32
N TYR A 254 -8.70 -11.83 -11.19
CA TYR A 254 -7.87 -11.47 -12.34
C TYR A 254 -7.71 -12.66 -13.30
N LEU A 255 -7.36 -13.84 -12.77
CA LEU A 255 -7.17 -15.05 -13.55
C LEU A 255 -8.46 -15.46 -14.27
N LEU A 256 -9.61 -15.44 -13.59
CA LEU A 256 -10.91 -15.73 -14.20
C LEU A 256 -11.22 -14.77 -15.34
N ARG A 257 -10.99 -13.46 -15.14
CA ARG A 257 -11.16 -12.45 -16.19
C ARG A 257 -10.29 -12.74 -17.42
N GLU A 258 -9.03 -13.09 -17.23
CA GLU A 258 -8.08 -13.40 -18.30
C GLU A 258 -8.49 -14.65 -19.08
N VAL A 259 -8.75 -15.77 -18.38
CA VAL A 259 -9.09 -17.04 -19.06
C VAL A 259 -10.44 -16.94 -19.77
N ALA A 260 -11.44 -16.28 -19.18
CA ALA A 260 -12.72 -16.04 -19.84
C ALA A 260 -12.57 -15.12 -21.07
N GLY A 261 -11.67 -14.13 -21.00
CA GLY A 261 -11.36 -13.23 -22.12
C GLY A 261 -10.75 -13.92 -23.34
N ASN A 262 -10.13 -15.09 -23.15
CA ASN A 262 -9.53 -15.89 -24.24
C ASN A 262 -10.56 -16.76 -24.99
N LEU A 263 -11.77 -16.92 -24.46
CA LEU A 263 -12.81 -17.73 -25.10
C LEU A 263 -13.45 -16.99 -26.29
N SER A 264 -13.76 -17.74 -27.35
CA SER A 264 -14.51 -17.21 -28.50
C SER A 264 -15.98 -16.93 -28.13
N ARG A 265 -16.47 -15.73 -28.46
CA ARG A 265 -17.87 -15.32 -28.27
C ARG A 265 -18.85 -15.94 -29.28
N ASP A 266 -18.35 -16.55 -30.36
CA ASP A 266 -19.18 -17.16 -31.41
C ASP A 266 -19.63 -18.58 -31.06
N ASN A 267 -19.05 -19.18 -30.02
CA ASN A 267 -19.43 -20.49 -29.51
C ASN A 267 -20.41 -20.32 -28.34
N ALA A 268 -21.57 -20.98 -28.42
CA ALA A 268 -22.63 -20.86 -27.41
C ALA A 268 -22.20 -21.37 -26.03
N ASP A 269 -21.41 -22.45 -25.94
CA ASP A 269 -20.91 -23.00 -24.68
C ASP A 269 -19.89 -22.05 -24.04
N HIS A 270 -19.03 -21.44 -24.86
CA HIS A 270 -18.10 -20.42 -24.40
C HIS A 270 -18.82 -19.17 -23.91
N LEU A 271 -19.86 -18.72 -24.62
CA LEU A 271 -20.64 -17.56 -24.23
C LEU A 271 -21.32 -17.76 -22.86
N ALA A 272 -21.79 -18.98 -22.58
CA ALA A 272 -22.32 -19.33 -21.26
C ALA A 272 -21.26 -19.20 -20.15
N LEU A 273 -20.03 -19.69 -20.39
CA LEU A 273 -18.92 -19.57 -19.44
C LEU A 273 -18.48 -18.12 -19.23
N ILE A 274 -18.46 -17.31 -20.30
CA ILE A 274 -18.15 -15.87 -20.24
C ILE A 274 -19.17 -15.14 -19.37
N ASN A 275 -20.46 -15.44 -19.53
CA ASN A 275 -21.51 -14.82 -18.73
C ASN A 275 -21.42 -15.26 -17.26
N GLU A 276 -21.20 -16.55 -16.99
CA GLU A 276 -20.99 -17.05 -15.63
C GLU A 276 -19.76 -16.41 -14.97
N ALA A 277 -18.69 -16.18 -15.73
CA ALA A 277 -17.52 -15.46 -15.26
C ALA A 277 -17.84 -14.01 -14.91
N ALA A 278 -18.58 -13.31 -15.77
CA ALA A 278 -19.01 -11.93 -15.51
C ALA A 278 -19.82 -11.83 -14.21
N ASP A 279 -20.78 -12.74 -14.00
CA ASP A 279 -21.60 -12.80 -12.78
C ASP A 279 -20.77 -13.08 -11.52
N LEU A 280 -19.74 -13.93 -11.63
CA LEU A 280 -18.85 -14.25 -10.51
C LEU A 280 -17.90 -13.11 -10.15
N LEU A 281 -17.46 -12.33 -11.14
CA LEU A 281 -16.57 -11.18 -10.98
C LEU A 281 -17.29 -9.92 -10.47
N GLU A 282 -18.61 -9.87 -10.55
CA GLU A 282 -19.40 -8.78 -9.94
C GLU A 282 -19.57 -9.01 -8.43
N ILE A 283 -19.03 -8.08 -7.62
CA ILE A 283 -19.14 -8.15 -6.16
C ILE A 283 -20.39 -7.42 -5.70
N GLY A 284 -21.46 -8.21 -5.54
CA GLY A 284 -22.75 -7.76 -5.05
C GLY A 284 -22.82 -7.54 -3.54
N PRO A 285 -23.96 -6.98 -3.06
CA PRO A 285 -24.20 -6.71 -1.64
C PRO A 285 -24.31 -7.98 -0.77
N ASP A 286 -24.41 -9.17 -1.37
CA ASP A 286 -24.32 -10.46 -0.68
C ASP A 286 -22.94 -10.67 -0.02
N ILE A 287 -21.90 -10.09 -0.61
CA ILE A 287 -20.52 -10.13 -0.08
C ILE A 287 -20.11 -8.78 0.45
N MET A 288 -20.31 -7.72 -0.33
CA MET A 288 -19.84 -6.38 0.01
C MET A 288 -20.74 -5.32 -0.59
N ASN A 289 -21.37 -4.52 0.25
CA ASN A 289 -22.14 -3.35 -0.15
C ASN A 289 -21.23 -2.12 -0.29
N THR A 290 -20.49 -1.77 0.77
CA THR A 290 -19.49 -0.68 0.79
C THR A 290 -18.15 -1.16 1.37
N THR A 291 -17.13 -0.32 1.42
CA THR A 291 -15.84 -0.65 2.07
C THR A 291 -15.97 -0.88 3.58
N THR A 292 -17.07 -0.46 4.20
CA THR A 292 -17.35 -0.61 5.64
C THR A 292 -18.56 -1.52 5.94
N ASP A 293 -19.37 -1.82 4.92
CA ASP A 293 -20.53 -2.70 5.00
C ASP A 293 -20.34 -3.94 4.10
N TYR A 294 -19.99 -5.06 4.72
CA TYR A 294 -19.69 -6.32 4.06
C TYR A 294 -20.01 -7.51 4.95
N SER A 295 -20.17 -8.68 4.32
CA SER A 295 -20.44 -9.94 4.99
C SER A 295 -19.36 -10.24 6.04
N ARG A 296 -19.78 -10.53 7.27
CA ARG A 296 -18.88 -11.01 8.34
C ARG A 296 -18.85 -12.54 8.41
N ASN A 297 -19.55 -13.21 7.49
CA ASN A 297 -19.51 -14.65 7.37
C ASN A 297 -18.36 -15.07 6.43
N PRO A 298 -17.31 -15.74 6.92
CA PRO A 298 -16.19 -16.19 6.08
C PRO A 298 -16.63 -17.17 4.98
N ASP A 299 -17.70 -17.93 5.20
CA ASP A 299 -18.20 -18.91 4.22
C ASP A 299 -18.68 -18.23 2.93
N SER A 300 -19.16 -16.98 2.99
CA SER A 300 -19.56 -16.22 1.81
C SER A 300 -18.40 -16.01 0.84
N PHE A 301 -17.22 -15.67 1.38
CA PHE A 301 -16.00 -15.43 0.60
C PHE A 301 -15.42 -16.76 0.08
N LEU A 302 -15.38 -17.78 0.93
CA LEU A 302 -14.87 -19.10 0.57
C LEU A 302 -15.71 -19.76 -0.52
N ALA A 303 -17.04 -19.75 -0.38
CA ALA A 303 -17.93 -20.34 -1.38
C ALA A 303 -17.83 -19.62 -2.74
N ARG A 304 -17.65 -18.30 -2.75
CA ARG A 304 -17.44 -17.55 -4.00
C ARG A 304 -16.06 -17.86 -4.61
N ARG A 305 -14.99 -17.92 -3.80
CA ARG A 305 -13.65 -18.34 -4.25
C ARG A 305 -13.67 -19.72 -4.90
N GLU A 306 -14.36 -20.69 -4.29
CA GLU A 306 -14.47 -22.06 -4.80
C GLU A 306 -15.17 -22.09 -6.17
N LYS A 307 -16.30 -21.39 -6.32
CA LYS A 307 -16.98 -21.25 -7.62
C LYS A 307 -16.09 -20.65 -8.71
N ILE A 308 -15.28 -19.65 -8.36
CA ILE A 308 -14.32 -19.03 -9.27
C ILE A 308 -13.25 -20.04 -9.68
N ALA A 309 -12.68 -20.77 -8.72
CA ALA A 309 -11.67 -21.80 -8.98
C ALA A 309 -12.21 -22.88 -9.94
N ASP A 310 -13.40 -23.40 -9.66
CA ASP A 310 -14.06 -24.42 -10.48
C ASP A 310 -14.34 -23.91 -11.90
N LEU A 311 -14.76 -22.65 -12.04
CA LEU A 311 -15.01 -22.05 -13.34
C LEU A 311 -13.71 -21.85 -14.14
N ILE A 312 -12.62 -21.42 -13.51
CA ILE A 312 -11.30 -21.33 -14.13
C ILE A 312 -10.90 -22.71 -14.70
N GLU A 313 -11.01 -23.77 -13.89
CA GLU A 313 -10.69 -25.14 -14.33
C GLU A 313 -11.58 -25.64 -15.46
N ARG A 314 -12.86 -25.25 -15.47
CA ARG A 314 -13.79 -25.57 -16.57
C ARG A 314 -13.40 -24.85 -17.85
N ILE A 315 -13.07 -23.57 -17.78
CA ILE A 315 -12.66 -22.75 -18.93
C ILE A 315 -11.35 -23.27 -19.53
N ASN A 316 -10.38 -23.62 -18.67
CA ASN A 316 -9.07 -24.14 -19.10
C ASN A 316 -9.14 -25.45 -19.89
N ARG A 317 -10.27 -26.17 -19.91
CA ARG A 317 -10.45 -27.36 -20.77
C ARG A 317 -10.68 -27.01 -22.25
N TYR A 318 -10.94 -25.73 -22.56
CA TYR A 318 -11.18 -25.22 -23.91
C TYR A 318 -10.00 -24.42 -24.49
N ILE A 319 -8.98 -24.14 -23.68
CA ILE A 319 -7.79 -23.37 -24.04
C ILE A 319 -6.61 -24.33 -24.18
#